data_AF-A0A382VV36-F1
#
_entry.id   AF-A0A382VV36-F1
#
_cell.length_a   1.000
_cell.length_b   1.000
_cell.length_c   1.000
_cell.angle_alpha   90.00
_cell.angle_beta   90.00
_cell.angle_gamma   90.00
#
_symmetry.space_group_name_H-M   'P 1'
#
loop_
_entity.id
_entity.type
_entity.pdbx_description
1 polymer ?
#
loop_
_entity_poly.entity_id
_entity_poly.type
_entity_poly.pdbx_seq_one_letter_code
_entity_poly.pdbx_strand_id
1 'polypeptide(L)'
;AWFEGWDPDNGGMDTQGMQALNYDPYHYLNIYSAQLAGGGGFITCGYTWWPTNYSEGHYRQGISIDYRCIAGGSYGDDTATHEIGHYFGLYHTFQTNCSAPDDAVADTPRNHSDYLHGCNPNQDSCPDDPGNDPVTNYMNYSSVGCTNNFTLGQKERMDAITVSYHPSLLDNQAYYPTLHVDGLTFLQDTDGDNQFNPGDTTRVKVVLANEWGGDATNVELTLTSQDERITILDNHIEFNNSPLGDIVIPPGEISSTVFDWFLVTADADATPGDVPCIITIT
;
A
#
# COMPACT_ATOMS: atom_id res chain seq x y z
N ALA A 1 -10.00 -29.61 18.03
CA ALA A 1 -8.57 -29.88 18.28
C ALA A 1 -7.86 -29.75 16.95
N TRP A 2 -7.48 -28.52 16.57
CA TRP A 2 -6.81 -28.20 15.31
C TRP A 2 -5.69 -27.17 15.48
N PHE A 3 -5.44 -26.74 16.72
CA PHE A 3 -4.45 -25.70 16.98
C PHE A 3 -3.03 -26.22 16.81
N GLU A 4 -2.75 -27.48 17.12
CA GLU A 4 -1.43 -28.10 16.95
C GLU A 4 -1.40 -28.98 15.68
N GLY A 5 -0.23 -29.06 15.03
CA GLY A 5 -0.02 -29.91 13.86
C GLY A 5 -0.61 -29.34 12.56
N TRP A 6 -0.73 -28.02 12.48
CA TRP A 6 -1.16 -27.30 11.27
C TRP A 6 -0.02 -27.31 10.24
N ASP A 7 -0.17 -28.09 9.17
CA ASP A 7 0.92 -28.43 8.24
C ASP A 7 0.38 -28.56 6.80
N PRO A 8 0.87 -27.76 5.83
CA PRO A 8 0.40 -27.80 4.45
C PRO A 8 0.86 -29.05 3.66
N ASP A 9 1.93 -29.74 4.06
CA ASP A 9 2.61 -30.72 3.22
C ASP A 9 2.11 -32.16 3.40
N ASN A 10 1.54 -32.48 4.57
CA ASN A 10 1.24 -33.87 4.95
C ASN A 10 -0.27 -34.19 5.00
N GLY A 11 -1.12 -33.37 4.36
CA GLY A 11 -2.57 -33.52 4.47
C GLY A 11 -3.04 -33.43 5.92
N GLY A 12 -2.46 -32.48 6.65
CA GLY A 12 -2.47 -32.40 8.11
C GLY A 12 -3.77 -31.86 8.70
N MET A 13 -3.66 -31.36 9.94
CA MET A 13 -4.79 -30.76 10.65
C MET A 13 -5.30 -29.48 9.99
N ASP A 14 -4.48 -28.85 9.15
CA ASP A 14 -4.81 -27.64 8.37
C ASP A 14 -6.06 -27.87 7.50
N THR A 15 -6.09 -28.99 6.77
CA THR A 15 -7.14 -29.28 5.80
C THR A 15 -8.48 -29.51 6.51
N GLN A 16 -8.47 -30.26 7.61
CA GLN A 16 -9.68 -30.48 8.42
C GLN A 16 -10.13 -29.18 9.09
N GLY A 17 -9.19 -28.39 9.62
CA GLY A 17 -9.46 -27.11 10.25
C GLY A 17 -10.08 -26.11 9.27
N MET A 18 -9.44 -25.89 8.11
CA MET A 18 -9.94 -24.96 7.10
C MET A 18 -11.29 -25.39 6.53
N GLN A 19 -11.51 -26.68 6.24
CA GLN A 19 -12.82 -27.18 5.80
C GLN A 19 -13.92 -26.91 6.83
N ALA A 20 -13.60 -27.01 8.12
CA ALA A 20 -14.57 -26.78 9.19
C ALA A 20 -14.78 -25.30 9.52
N LEU A 21 -13.77 -24.44 9.30
CA LEU A 21 -13.73 -23.07 9.80
C LEU A 21 -13.83 -21.98 8.73
N ASN A 22 -13.59 -22.29 7.45
CA ASN A 22 -13.71 -21.30 6.39
C ASN A 22 -15.09 -20.64 6.40
N TYR A 23 -15.08 -19.34 6.21
CA TYR A 23 -16.26 -18.51 6.15
C TYR A 23 -16.23 -17.76 4.82
N ASP A 24 -17.15 -18.16 3.93
CA ASP A 24 -17.41 -17.55 2.63
C ASP A 24 -16.15 -17.00 1.91
N PRO A 25 -15.28 -17.89 1.39
CA PRO A 25 -14.02 -17.49 0.75
C PRO A 25 -14.19 -16.57 -0.47
N TYR A 26 -15.39 -16.49 -1.05
CA TYR A 26 -15.68 -15.54 -2.12
C TYR A 26 -15.57 -14.09 -1.64
N HIS A 27 -16.06 -13.79 -0.44
CA HIS A 27 -16.19 -12.41 0.04
C HIS A 27 -15.23 -12.09 1.19
N TYR A 28 -14.56 -13.10 1.77
CA TYR A 28 -13.67 -12.90 2.91
C TYR A 28 -12.34 -13.62 2.75
N LEU A 29 -11.27 -12.87 2.98
CA LEU A 29 -9.96 -13.46 3.23
C LEU A 29 -9.98 -14.19 4.58
N ASN A 30 -9.88 -15.52 4.53
CA ASN A 30 -9.81 -16.34 5.72
C ASN A 30 -8.39 -16.36 6.29
N ILE A 31 -8.24 -16.00 7.56
CA ILE A 31 -6.95 -15.96 8.26
C ILE A 31 -7.00 -16.97 9.41
N TYR A 32 -6.13 -17.97 9.38
CA TYR A 32 -6.04 -19.00 10.41
C TYR A 32 -4.81 -18.79 11.28
N SER A 33 -4.99 -18.74 12.60
CA SER A 33 -3.88 -18.76 13.55
C SER A 33 -3.82 -20.10 14.28
N ALA A 34 -2.66 -20.75 14.20
CA ALA A 34 -2.41 -22.05 14.80
C ALA A 34 -0.94 -22.20 15.18
N GLN A 35 -0.57 -23.31 15.82
CA GLN A 35 0.82 -23.74 15.93
C GLN A 35 1.19 -24.51 14.66
N LEU A 36 1.96 -23.84 13.79
CA LEU A 36 2.41 -24.40 12.54
C LEU A 36 3.52 -25.43 12.79
N ALA A 37 3.51 -26.51 12.02
CA ALA A 37 4.60 -27.46 12.03
C ALA A 37 5.85 -26.80 11.43
N GLY A 38 6.93 -26.76 12.22
CA GLY A 38 8.25 -26.36 11.72
C GLY A 38 8.98 -27.52 11.05
N GLY A 39 9.97 -27.18 10.22
CA GLY A 39 10.85 -28.15 9.55
C GLY A 39 12.32 -27.86 9.81
N GLY A 40 13.15 -28.90 9.97
CA GLY A 40 14.62 -28.75 10.01
C GLY A 40 15.19 -27.91 11.17
N GLY A 41 14.42 -27.69 12.25
CA GLY A 41 14.81 -26.82 13.36
C GLY A 41 14.42 -25.35 13.19
N PHE A 42 13.73 -25.01 12.11
CA PHE A 42 13.20 -23.67 11.84
C PHE A 42 11.71 -23.59 12.17
N ILE A 43 11.25 -22.36 12.43
CA ILE A 43 9.82 -22.04 12.57
C ILE A 43 9.35 -21.48 11.24
N THR A 44 8.23 -22.00 10.74
CA THR A 44 7.49 -21.39 9.63
C THR A 44 6.51 -20.39 10.23
N CYS A 45 6.65 -19.11 9.90
CA CYS A 45 5.79 -18.07 10.46
C CYS A 45 4.43 -17.96 9.76
N GLY A 46 4.36 -18.28 8.47
CA GLY A 46 3.12 -18.27 7.73
C GLY A 46 3.25 -19.04 6.43
N TYR A 47 2.10 -19.24 5.79
CA TYR A 47 2.02 -19.68 4.41
C TYR A 47 0.64 -19.37 3.82
N THR A 48 0.57 -19.39 2.50
CA THR A 48 -0.66 -19.40 1.72
C THR A 48 -0.53 -20.32 0.51
N TRP A 49 -1.65 -20.68 -0.11
CA TRP A 49 -1.61 -21.28 -1.45
C TRP A 49 -1.73 -20.20 -2.50
N TRP A 50 -1.07 -20.41 -3.64
CA TRP A 50 -1.20 -19.50 -4.77
C TRP A 50 -2.68 -19.34 -5.17
N PRO A 51 -3.15 -18.09 -5.40
CA PRO A 51 -4.54 -17.82 -5.74
C PRO A 51 -4.95 -18.51 -7.05
N THR A 52 -4.00 -18.82 -7.92
CA THR A 52 -4.19 -19.50 -9.20
C THR A 52 -4.35 -21.02 -9.08
N ASN A 53 -4.02 -21.61 -7.93
CA ASN A 53 -4.06 -23.06 -7.73
C ASN A 53 -5.47 -23.59 -7.44
N TYR A 54 -6.38 -22.74 -6.93
CA TYR A 54 -7.72 -23.12 -6.52
C TYR A 54 -8.75 -22.11 -7.02
N SER A 55 -10.00 -22.54 -7.13
CA SER A 55 -11.11 -21.60 -7.36
C SER A 55 -11.27 -20.64 -6.18
N GLU A 56 -11.76 -19.44 -6.43
CA GLU A 56 -12.04 -18.41 -5.41
C GLU A 56 -12.82 -18.93 -4.19
N GLY A 57 -13.86 -19.74 -4.39
CA GLY A 57 -14.65 -20.30 -3.28
C GLY A 57 -14.00 -21.46 -2.52
N HIS A 58 -12.76 -21.84 -2.83
CA HIS A 58 -12.12 -22.99 -2.19
C HIS A 58 -11.73 -22.65 -0.75
N TYR A 59 -11.95 -23.56 0.20
CA TYR A 59 -11.62 -23.38 1.63
C TYR A 59 -10.13 -23.12 1.94
N ARG A 60 -9.25 -23.21 0.93
CA ARG A 60 -7.81 -22.92 1.03
C ARG A 60 -7.47 -21.51 0.54
N GLN A 61 -8.44 -20.75 0.03
CA GLN A 61 -8.26 -19.34 -0.28
C GLN A 61 -8.25 -18.57 1.04
N GLY A 62 -7.04 -18.29 1.51
CA GLY A 62 -6.76 -17.77 2.83
C GLY A 62 -5.29 -17.90 3.19
N ILE A 63 -4.92 -17.39 4.35
CA ILE A 63 -3.56 -17.48 4.87
C ILE A 63 -3.54 -18.22 6.20
N SER A 64 -2.41 -18.85 6.51
CA SER A 64 -2.13 -19.45 7.81
C SER A 64 -0.96 -18.75 8.46
N ILE A 65 -1.07 -18.44 9.74
CA ILE A 65 -0.04 -17.75 10.51
C ILE A 65 0.24 -18.53 11.79
N ASP A 66 1.52 -18.73 12.10
CA ASP A 66 1.93 -19.23 13.40
C ASP A 66 1.55 -18.23 14.48
N TYR A 67 0.88 -18.70 15.54
CA TYR A 67 0.42 -17.85 16.64
C TYR A 67 1.53 -17.04 17.32
N ARG A 68 2.81 -17.41 17.14
CA ARG A 68 3.97 -16.70 17.68
C ARG A 68 4.50 -15.61 16.75
N CYS A 69 4.02 -15.54 15.50
CA CYS A 69 4.41 -14.54 14.48
C CYS A 69 3.29 -13.54 14.15
N ILE A 70 2.20 -13.53 14.92
CA ILE A 70 1.20 -12.45 14.90
C ILE A 70 1.76 -11.21 15.60
N ALA A 71 1.25 -10.02 15.28
CA ALA A 71 1.65 -8.78 15.93
C ALA A 71 1.61 -8.87 17.47
N GLY A 72 2.73 -8.52 18.12
CA GLY A 72 2.94 -8.69 19.57
C GLY A 72 3.41 -10.09 19.99
N GLY A 73 3.63 -10.99 19.03
CA GLY A 73 4.20 -12.32 19.22
C GLY A 73 5.71 -12.32 19.43
N SER A 74 6.28 -13.53 19.54
CA SER A 74 7.72 -13.73 19.84
C SER A 74 8.63 -13.60 18.63
N TYR A 75 8.11 -13.69 17.39
CA TYR A 75 8.93 -13.83 16.18
C TYR A 75 8.63 -12.87 15.03
N GLY A 76 7.63 -11.99 15.14
CA GLY A 76 7.39 -10.99 14.10
C GLY A 76 6.03 -10.32 14.17
N ASP A 77 5.89 -9.24 13.42
CA ASP A 77 4.71 -8.38 13.29
C ASP A 77 4.13 -8.38 11.88
N ASP A 78 4.97 -8.42 10.85
CA ASP A 78 4.55 -8.26 9.45
C ASP A 78 4.24 -9.56 8.69
N THR A 79 4.24 -10.72 9.37
CA THR A 79 3.95 -12.02 8.73
C THR A 79 2.62 -12.02 7.99
N ALA A 80 1.57 -11.45 8.58
CA ALA A 80 0.26 -11.38 7.95
C ALA A 80 0.34 -10.59 6.63
N THR A 81 1.00 -9.43 6.66
CA THR A 81 1.18 -8.56 5.47
C THR A 81 1.91 -9.31 4.36
N HIS A 82 2.96 -10.07 4.70
CA HIS A 82 3.71 -10.90 3.76
C HIS A 82 2.82 -11.98 3.10
N GLU A 83 2.12 -12.78 3.91
CA GLU A 83 1.26 -13.84 3.38
C GLU A 83 0.06 -13.30 2.58
N ILE A 84 -0.46 -12.13 2.96
CA ILE A 84 -1.49 -11.42 2.20
C ILE A 84 -0.95 -11.00 0.83
N GLY A 85 0.31 -10.55 0.75
CA GLY A 85 0.98 -10.28 -0.53
C GLY A 85 0.98 -11.51 -1.44
N HIS A 86 1.32 -12.69 -0.91
CA HIS A 86 1.22 -13.95 -1.66
C HIS A 86 -0.21 -14.34 -2.04
N TYR A 87 -1.19 -14.11 -1.17
CA TYR A 87 -2.61 -14.32 -1.47
C TYR A 87 -3.08 -13.49 -2.67
N PHE A 88 -2.55 -12.28 -2.81
CA PHE A 88 -2.75 -11.41 -3.98
C PHE A 88 -1.65 -11.58 -5.05
N GLY A 89 -0.92 -12.70 -5.02
CA GLY A 89 -0.08 -13.18 -6.11
C GLY A 89 1.30 -12.53 -6.23
N LEU A 90 1.78 -11.82 -5.21
CA LEU A 90 3.16 -11.36 -5.14
C LEU A 90 4.11 -12.53 -4.91
N TYR A 91 5.25 -12.53 -5.60
CA TYR A 91 6.35 -13.45 -5.30
C TYR A 91 7.29 -12.84 -4.25
N HIS A 92 8.16 -13.66 -3.69
CA HIS A 92 9.29 -13.14 -2.93
C HIS A 92 10.17 -12.25 -3.82
N THR A 93 10.74 -11.18 -3.29
CA THR A 93 11.61 -10.28 -4.08
C THR A 93 12.87 -10.97 -4.61
N PHE A 94 13.24 -12.12 -4.04
CA PHE A 94 14.40 -12.94 -4.40
C PHE A 94 14.03 -14.22 -5.16
N GLN A 95 12.84 -14.28 -5.77
CA GLN A 95 12.22 -15.48 -6.32
C GLN A 95 13.14 -16.33 -7.22
N THR A 96 14.06 -15.70 -7.94
CA THR A 96 14.95 -16.34 -8.90
C THR A 96 16.43 -15.97 -8.71
N ASN A 97 16.80 -15.35 -7.58
CA ASN A 97 18.19 -15.06 -7.21
C ASN A 97 18.97 -14.28 -8.29
N CYS A 98 18.68 -12.99 -8.44
CA CYS A 98 19.32 -12.11 -9.44
C CYS A 98 19.09 -12.51 -10.91
N SER A 99 18.02 -13.25 -11.22
CA SER A 99 17.68 -13.63 -12.59
C SER A 99 16.38 -12.95 -13.05
N ALA A 100 16.26 -12.63 -14.33
CA ALA A 100 14.98 -12.16 -14.87
C ALA A 100 14.00 -13.35 -15.04
N PRO A 101 12.68 -13.16 -14.82
CA PRO A 101 11.99 -11.92 -14.45
C PRO A 101 11.87 -11.70 -12.93
N ASP A 102 12.52 -12.51 -12.10
CA ASP A 102 12.45 -12.49 -10.65
C ASP A 102 11.04 -12.59 -10.05
N ASP A 103 10.60 -11.59 -9.29
CA ASP A 103 9.25 -11.52 -8.72
C ASP A 103 8.20 -11.02 -9.74
N ALA A 104 8.61 -10.82 -11.00
CA ALA A 104 7.81 -10.34 -12.10
C ALA A 104 7.15 -8.96 -11.85
N VAL A 105 7.79 -8.14 -11.02
CA VAL A 105 7.45 -6.72 -10.81
C VAL A 105 8.67 -5.88 -11.21
N ALA A 106 8.45 -4.83 -12.01
CA ALA A 106 9.56 -4.12 -12.65
C ALA A 106 10.25 -3.08 -11.76
N ASP A 107 9.54 -2.55 -10.76
CA ASP A 107 10.03 -1.52 -9.84
C ASP A 107 10.56 -2.07 -8.51
N THR A 108 10.63 -3.40 -8.37
CA THR A 108 11.33 -4.11 -7.30
C THR A 108 12.74 -4.49 -7.77
N PRO A 109 13.79 -3.93 -7.16
CA PRO A 109 15.16 -4.39 -7.42
C PRO A 109 15.32 -5.87 -7.08
N ARG A 110 16.06 -6.61 -7.90
CA ARG A 110 16.33 -8.03 -7.65
C ARG A 110 17.28 -8.19 -6.47
N ASN A 111 17.10 -9.27 -5.71
CA ASN A 111 18.03 -9.63 -4.66
C ASN A 111 18.25 -11.15 -4.54
N HIS A 112 19.31 -11.53 -3.84
CA HIS A 112 19.70 -12.93 -3.62
C HIS A 112 19.24 -13.43 -2.24
N SER A 113 18.81 -14.70 -2.18
CA SER A 113 18.31 -15.32 -0.95
C SER A 113 19.35 -15.50 0.18
N ASP A 114 20.63 -15.32 -0.13
CA ASP A 114 21.71 -15.52 0.85
C ASP A 114 21.84 -14.35 1.86
N TYR A 115 21.15 -13.22 1.60
CA TYR A 115 21.33 -11.97 2.36
C TYR A 115 20.00 -11.38 2.92
N LEU A 116 18.96 -12.20 3.08
CA LEU A 116 17.60 -11.70 3.33
C LEU A 116 17.37 -11.12 4.72
N HIS A 117 18.11 -11.56 5.74
CA HIS A 117 17.83 -11.22 7.15
C HIS A 117 18.48 -9.93 7.64
N GLY A 118 19.03 -9.12 6.72
CA GLY A 118 19.58 -7.81 7.01
C GLY A 118 18.53 -6.70 6.99
N CYS A 119 18.94 -5.50 7.41
CA CYS A 119 18.19 -4.25 7.25
C CYS A 119 19.12 -3.09 6.84
N ASN A 120 20.07 -3.39 5.94
CA ASN A 120 20.99 -2.38 5.42
C ASN A 120 20.45 -1.82 4.10
N PRO A 121 20.05 -0.54 4.03
CA PRO A 121 19.52 0.05 2.79
C PRO A 121 20.57 0.18 1.68
N ASN A 122 21.85 -0.05 1.97
CA ASN A 122 22.95 -0.09 1.00
C ASN A 122 23.37 -1.52 0.63
N GLN A 123 22.57 -2.53 0.99
CA GLN A 123 22.84 -3.90 0.57
C GLN A 123 22.56 -4.05 -0.91
N ASP A 124 23.50 -4.63 -1.64
CA ASP A 124 23.37 -4.92 -3.06
C ASP A 124 23.98 -6.31 -3.30
N SER A 125 23.10 -7.30 -3.41
CA SER A 125 23.45 -8.69 -3.66
C SER A 125 23.45 -9.05 -5.15
N CYS A 126 22.94 -8.16 -6.00
CA CYS A 126 22.86 -8.30 -7.45
C CYS A 126 23.51 -7.08 -8.15
N PRO A 127 24.83 -6.87 -8.01
CA PRO A 127 25.49 -5.62 -8.43
C PRO A 127 25.54 -5.37 -9.94
N ASP A 128 25.20 -6.39 -10.74
CA ASP A 128 25.08 -6.28 -12.19
C ASP A 128 23.67 -5.83 -12.63
N ASP A 129 22.71 -5.77 -11.70
CA ASP A 129 21.34 -5.29 -11.88
C ASP A 129 21.12 -3.91 -11.22
N PRO A 130 20.11 -3.13 -11.66
CA PRO A 130 19.86 -1.81 -11.08
C PRO A 130 19.19 -1.87 -9.70
N GLY A 131 19.68 -1.03 -8.79
CA GLY A 131 19.08 -0.79 -7.47
C GLY A 131 19.74 -1.59 -6.34
N ASN A 132 19.48 -1.17 -5.10
CA ASN A 132 19.87 -1.93 -3.91
C ASN A 132 18.78 -2.96 -3.57
N ASP A 133 19.14 -4.01 -2.83
CA ASP A 133 18.20 -5.00 -2.31
C ASP A 133 17.00 -4.31 -1.63
N PRO A 134 15.75 -4.74 -1.91
CA PRO A 134 14.54 -4.16 -1.33
C PRO A 134 14.33 -4.65 0.11
N VAL A 135 15.25 -4.32 1.02
CA VAL A 135 15.28 -4.80 2.41
C VAL A 135 14.09 -4.30 3.27
N THR A 136 13.40 -3.26 2.84
CA THR A 136 12.19 -2.75 3.53
C THR A 136 10.90 -3.25 2.92
N ASN A 137 10.96 -4.07 1.86
CA ASN A 137 9.78 -4.57 1.18
C ASN A 137 9.16 -5.75 1.96
N TYR A 138 7.83 -5.75 2.09
CA TYR A 138 7.13 -6.81 2.81
C TYR A 138 7.34 -8.21 2.21
N MET A 139 7.69 -8.34 0.93
CA MET A 139 7.95 -9.63 0.27
C MET A 139 9.40 -10.14 0.43
N ASN A 140 10.22 -9.45 1.24
CA ASN A 140 11.54 -9.90 1.67
C ASN A 140 11.45 -10.63 3.02
N TYR A 141 12.52 -11.33 3.45
CA TYR A 141 12.64 -11.96 4.78
C TYR A 141 13.53 -11.14 5.73
N SER A 142 13.49 -9.82 5.58
CA SER A 142 14.24 -8.87 6.39
C SER A 142 13.85 -8.94 7.86
N SER A 143 14.76 -8.49 8.72
CA SER A 143 14.59 -8.59 10.17
C SER A 143 13.34 -7.84 10.64
N VAL A 144 12.72 -8.32 11.73
CA VAL A 144 11.56 -7.69 12.39
C VAL A 144 11.74 -6.17 12.54
N GLY A 145 10.73 -5.40 12.14
CA GLY A 145 10.73 -3.94 12.17
C GLY A 145 11.47 -3.25 11.01
N CYS A 146 12.01 -4.00 10.04
CA CYS A 146 12.62 -3.44 8.84
C CYS A 146 11.62 -3.16 7.72
N THR A 147 10.64 -4.05 7.58
CA THR A 147 9.67 -4.03 6.48
C THR A 147 8.59 -2.96 6.70
N ASN A 148 8.26 -2.21 5.66
CA ASN A 148 7.29 -1.12 5.76
C ASN A 148 6.60 -0.71 4.44
N ASN A 149 6.86 -1.39 3.32
CA ASN A 149 6.28 -0.98 2.03
C ASN A 149 6.02 -2.14 1.06
N PHE A 150 5.10 -1.86 0.14
CA PHE A 150 5.02 -2.46 -1.19
C PHE A 150 5.37 -1.40 -2.24
N THR A 151 5.80 -1.83 -3.42
CA THR A 151 6.01 -0.94 -4.56
C THR A 151 4.70 -0.66 -5.31
N LEU A 152 4.71 0.30 -6.23
CA LEU A 152 3.55 0.58 -7.07
C LEU A 152 3.25 -0.59 -8.01
N GLY A 153 4.28 -1.19 -8.61
CA GLY A 153 4.13 -2.38 -9.45
C GLY A 153 3.59 -3.59 -8.69
N GLN A 154 3.91 -3.74 -7.40
CA GLN A 154 3.29 -4.76 -6.55
C GLN A 154 1.80 -4.49 -6.34
N LYS A 155 1.39 -3.23 -6.10
CA LYS A 155 -0.03 -2.85 -6.04
C LYS A 155 -0.76 -3.23 -7.32
N GLU A 156 -0.24 -2.82 -8.48
CA GLU A 156 -0.85 -3.14 -9.79
C GLU A 156 -1.02 -4.65 -10.01
N ARG A 157 -0.03 -5.44 -9.59
CA ARG A 157 -0.10 -6.90 -9.67
C ARG A 157 -1.18 -7.46 -8.74
N MET A 158 -1.28 -6.97 -7.51
CA MET A 158 -2.33 -7.39 -6.56
C MET A 158 -3.73 -7.05 -7.09
N ASP A 159 -3.90 -5.87 -7.68
CA ASP A 159 -5.17 -5.46 -8.31
C ASP A 159 -5.54 -6.41 -9.46
N ALA A 160 -4.58 -6.73 -10.34
CA ALA A 160 -4.78 -7.64 -11.45
C ALA A 160 -5.14 -9.07 -10.99
N ILE A 161 -4.49 -9.57 -9.93
CA ILE A 161 -4.79 -10.88 -9.33
C ILE A 161 -6.17 -10.88 -8.70
N THR A 162 -6.55 -9.80 -8.01
CA THR A 162 -7.88 -9.66 -7.41
C THR A 162 -8.96 -9.76 -8.47
N VAL A 163 -8.88 -8.97 -9.54
CA VAL A 163 -9.87 -9.00 -10.63
C VAL A 163 -9.93 -10.37 -11.33
N SER A 164 -8.79 -11.07 -11.43
CA SER A 164 -8.71 -12.33 -12.19
C SER A 164 -9.05 -13.58 -11.39
N TYR A 165 -8.75 -13.59 -10.08
CA TYR A 165 -8.80 -14.78 -9.23
C TYR A 165 -9.60 -14.61 -7.94
N HIS A 166 -9.87 -13.38 -7.51
CA HIS A 166 -10.71 -13.05 -6.35
C HIS A 166 -11.77 -11.96 -6.65
N PRO A 167 -12.49 -12.03 -7.79
CA PRO A 167 -13.37 -10.94 -8.21
C PRO A 167 -14.53 -10.68 -7.24
N SER A 168 -15.01 -11.69 -6.53
CA SER A 168 -16.11 -11.59 -5.56
C SER A 168 -15.70 -10.81 -4.30
N LEU A 169 -14.39 -10.64 -4.04
CA LEU A 169 -13.96 -9.70 -2.99
C LEU A 169 -14.43 -8.26 -3.30
N LEU A 170 -14.56 -7.91 -4.59
CA LEU A 170 -15.01 -6.59 -5.04
C LEU A 170 -16.52 -6.40 -4.92
N ASP A 171 -17.29 -7.46 -4.66
CA ASP A 171 -18.73 -7.37 -4.37
C ASP A 171 -18.99 -6.83 -2.96
N ASN A 172 -17.97 -6.82 -2.09
CA ASN A 172 -18.08 -6.21 -0.77
C ASN A 172 -18.23 -4.68 -0.88
N GLN A 173 -19.06 -4.13 0.01
CA GLN A 173 -19.11 -2.68 0.19
C GLN A 173 -17.82 -2.20 0.86
N ALA A 174 -16.98 -1.53 0.09
CA ALA A 174 -15.88 -0.75 0.63
C ALA A 174 -16.44 0.57 1.17
N TYR A 175 -16.29 0.80 2.48
CA TYR A 175 -16.86 1.97 3.17
C TYR A 175 -15.93 3.18 3.18
N TYR A 176 -14.65 2.99 2.87
CA TYR A 176 -13.63 4.03 2.92
C TYR A 176 -13.28 4.48 1.51
N PRO A 177 -13.24 5.79 1.23
CA PRO A 177 -12.85 6.30 -0.08
C PRO A 177 -11.34 6.14 -0.31
N THR A 178 -10.94 6.04 -1.58
CA THR A 178 -9.54 6.08 -2.00
C THR A 178 -9.29 7.40 -2.69
N LEU A 179 -8.82 8.39 -1.90
CA LEU A 179 -8.63 9.75 -2.38
C LEU A 179 -7.21 9.99 -2.92
N HIS A 180 -7.10 10.73 -4.01
CA HIS A 180 -5.84 11.29 -4.48
C HIS A 180 -6.02 12.67 -5.08
N VAL A 181 -4.91 13.41 -5.18
CA VAL A 181 -4.89 14.69 -5.91
C VAL A 181 -4.88 14.39 -7.41
N ASP A 182 -5.98 14.72 -8.07
CA ASP A 182 -6.15 14.59 -9.52
C ASP A 182 -5.50 15.77 -10.27
N GLY A 183 -5.49 16.95 -9.64
CA GLY A 183 -4.87 18.12 -10.24
C GLY A 183 -4.74 19.31 -9.30
N LEU A 184 -3.86 20.23 -9.68
CA LEU A 184 -3.64 21.51 -9.02
C LEU A 184 -3.84 22.64 -10.04
N THR A 185 -4.43 23.74 -9.60
CA THR A 185 -4.56 24.96 -10.41
C THR A 185 -4.17 26.18 -9.58
N PHE A 186 -3.30 27.02 -10.13
CA PHE A 186 -2.87 28.27 -9.52
C PHE A 186 -3.75 29.41 -10.03
N LEU A 187 -4.38 30.15 -9.11
CA LEU A 187 -5.24 31.28 -9.44
C LEU A 187 -4.56 32.56 -8.95
N GLN A 188 -4.69 33.64 -9.73
CA GLN A 188 -4.04 34.93 -9.45
C GLN A 188 -2.53 34.94 -9.68
N ASP A 189 -2.07 34.12 -10.62
CA ASP A 189 -0.80 34.34 -11.30
C ASP A 189 -0.80 35.74 -11.95
N THR A 190 0.19 36.56 -11.57
CA THR A 190 0.26 37.98 -11.87
C THR A 190 0.57 38.25 -13.34
N ASP A 191 1.32 37.38 -14.02
CA ASP A 191 1.73 37.56 -15.41
C ASP A 191 1.14 36.50 -16.37
N GLY A 192 0.48 35.48 -15.84
CA GLY A 192 -0.36 34.56 -16.58
C GLY A 192 0.43 33.49 -17.34
N ASP A 193 1.68 33.23 -16.95
CA ASP A 193 2.54 32.21 -17.52
C ASP A 193 2.37 30.81 -16.87
N ASN A 194 1.44 30.70 -15.90
CA ASN A 194 1.17 29.57 -15.03
C ASN A 194 2.37 29.15 -14.16
N GLN A 195 3.31 30.05 -13.92
CA GLN A 195 4.38 29.85 -12.95
C GLN A 195 4.09 30.64 -11.67
N PHE A 196 4.58 30.11 -10.57
CA PHE A 196 4.53 30.81 -9.30
C PHE A 196 5.81 31.64 -9.15
N ASN A 197 5.75 32.91 -9.51
CA ASN A 197 6.94 33.76 -9.60
C ASN A 197 7.34 34.33 -8.23
N PRO A 198 8.63 34.62 -8.00
CA PRO A 198 9.09 35.35 -6.83
C PRO A 198 8.28 36.64 -6.61
N GLY A 199 7.72 36.81 -5.42
CA GLY A 199 6.90 37.95 -5.04
C GLY A 199 5.39 37.78 -5.33
N ASP A 200 4.97 36.73 -6.00
CA ASP A 200 3.56 36.45 -6.22
C ASP A 200 2.87 35.96 -4.95
N THR A 201 1.56 36.17 -4.88
CA THR A 201 0.66 35.47 -3.96
C THR A 201 -0.42 34.81 -4.79
N THR A 202 -0.48 33.48 -4.74
CA THR A 202 -1.39 32.66 -5.55
C THR A 202 -2.32 31.84 -4.66
N ARG A 203 -3.52 31.58 -5.17
CA ARG A 203 -4.43 30.60 -4.58
C ARG A 203 -4.22 29.27 -5.27
N VAL A 204 -3.92 28.22 -4.50
CA VAL A 204 -3.77 26.87 -5.02
C VAL A 204 -5.09 26.15 -4.83
N LYS A 205 -5.78 25.92 -5.94
CA LYS A 205 -6.98 25.08 -5.98
C LYS A 205 -6.56 23.62 -6.17
N VAL A 206 -7.13 22.75 -5.34
CA VAL A 206 -6.91 21.29 -5.41
C VAL A 206 -8.15 20.62 -5.98
N VAL A 207 -7.94 19.71 -6.94
CA VAL A 207 -8.95 18.78 -7.42
C VAL A 207 -8.63 17.41 -6.83
N LEU A 208 -9.61 16.85 -6.12
CA LEU A 208 -9.52 15.50 -5.57
C LEU A 208 -10.35 14.54 -6.41
N ALA A 209 -9.82 13.35 -6.60
CA ALA A 209 -10.56 12.21 -7.13
C ALA A 209 -10.81 11.19 -6.01
N ASN A 210 -12.01 10.62 -5.99
CA ASN A 210 -12.30 9.41 -5.24
C ASN A 210 -12.25 8.23 -6.21
N GLU A 211 -11.13 7.51 -6.22
CA GLU A 211 -10.89 6.42 -7.17
C GLU A 211 -11.89 5.27 -6.97
N TRP A 212 -12.12 4.87 -5.72
CA TRP A 212 -12.96 3.73 -5.38
C TRP A 212 -13.34 3.74 -3.89
N GLY A 213 -14.30 2.89 -3.50
CA GLY A 213 -14.65 2.66 -2.12
C GLY A 213 -15.99 3.28 -1.73
N GLY A 214 -16.00 3.99 -0.60
CA GLY A 214 -17.18 4.69 -0.09
C GLY A 214 -17.26 6.14 -0.57
N ASP A 215 -18.37 6.82 -0.25
CA ASP A 215 -18.49 8.26 -0.44
C ASP A 215 -17.46 9.00 0.43
N ALA A 216 -16.68 9.89 -0.18
CA ALA A 216 -15.80 10.77 0.57
C ALA A 216 -16.60 11.94 1.15
N THR A 217 -16.58 12.07 2.47
CA THR A 217 -17.28 13.11 3.24
C THR A 217 -16.36 13.60 4.34
N ASN A 218 -16.54 14.83 4.81
CA ASN A 218 -15.69 15.44 5.85
C ASN A 218 -14.22 15.51 5.41
N VAL A 219 -14.00 15.76 4.12
CA VAL A 219 -12.65 15.78 3.55
C VAL A 219 -11.97 17.09 3.91
N GLU A 220 -10.78 16.98 4.47
CA GLU A 220 -9.92 18.10 4.80
C GLU A 220 -8.56 17.94 4.13
N LEU A 221 -8.01 19.04 3.63
CA LEU A 221 -6.67 19.08 3.07
C LEU A 221 -5.78 19.99 3.89
N THR A 222 -4.53 19.56 4.11
CA THR A 222 -3.50 20.40 4.71
C THR A 222 -2.26 20.45 3.84
N LEU A 223 -1.82 21.66 3.46
CA LEU A 223 -0.57 21.89 2.74
C LEU A 223 0.58 22.13 3.72
N THR A 224 1.71 21.47 3.49
CA THR A 224 2.95 21.74 4.21
C THR A 224 4.14 21.80 3.25
N SER A 225 5.11 22.65 3.59
CA SER A 225 6.42 22.70 2.95
C SER A 225 7.46 23.12 3.98
N GLN A 226 8.71 22.71 3.77
CA GLN A 226 9.87 23.16 4.54
C GLN A 226 10.76 24.10 3.71
N ASP A 227 10.34 24.44 2.50
CA ASP A 227 11.12 25.29 1.60
C ASP A 227 10.93 26.77 1.97
N GLU A 228 12.03 27.43 2.32
CA GLU A 228 12.02 28.83 2.76
C GLU A 228 11.62 29.81 1.65
N ARG A 229 11.61 29.39 0.38
CA ARG A 229 11.23 30.25 -0.76
C ARG A 229 9.75 30.59 -0.78
N ILE A 230 8.91 29.87 -0.02
CA ILE A 230 7.48 30.12 0.03
C ILE A 230 7.00 30.30 1.46
N THR A 231 5.97 31.12 1.63
CA THR A 231 5.22 31.24 2.87
C THR A 231 3.78 30.80 2.60
N ILE A 232 3.32 29.82 3.36
CA ILE A 232 1.92 29.36 3.30
C ILE A 232 1.12 30.24 4.26
N LEU A 233 0.23 31.05 3.70
CA LEU A 233 -0.63 32.01 4.42
C LEU A 233 -1.94 31.36 4.87
N ASP A 234 -2.45 30.43 4.06
CA ASP A 234 -3.56 29.55 4.38
C ASP A 234 -3.21 28.15 3.92
N ASN A 235 -3.18 27.22 4.87
CA ASN A 235 -2.70 25.86 4.66
C ASN A 235 -3.81 24.82 4.74
N HIS A 236 -5.07 25.22 4.88
CA HIS A 236 -6.19 24.32 5.11
C HIS A 236 -7.26 24.50 4.04
N ILE A 237 -7.89 23.40 3.63
CA ILE A 237 -9.09 23.41 2.80
C ILE A 237 -10.10 22.46 3.43
N GLU A 238 -11.34 22.93 3.64
CA GLU A 238 -12.46 22.13 4.13
C GLU A 238 -13.48 21.91 3.00
N PHE A 239 -13.77 20.65 2.68
CA PHE A 239 -14.82 20.30 1.70
C PHE A 239 -16.23 20.42 2.31
N ASN A 240 -16.30 20.47 3.64
CA ASN A 240 -17.52 20.67 4.40
C ASN A 240 -17.67 22.14 4.81
N ASN A 241 -18.87 22.49 5.26
CA ASN A 241 -19.23 23.84 5.70
C ASN A 241 -19.05 24.93 4.62
N SER A 242 -19.00 24.54 3.35
CA SER A 242 -18.93 25.46 2.22
C SER A 242 -20.23 26.28 2.11
N PRO A 243 -20.17 27.54 1.65
CA PRO A 243 -21.37 28.34 1.35
C PRO A 243 -22.36 27.69 0.37
N LEU A 244 -21.93 26.70 -0.42
CA LEU A 244 -22.79 25.94 -1.35
C LEU A 244 -23.31 24.61 -0.76
N GLY A 245 -22.97 24.32 0.49
CA GLY A 245 -23.23 23.03 1.15
C GLY A 245 -22.02 22.11 1.14
N ASP A 246 -22.10 21.04 1.93
CA ASP A 246 -21.03 20.06 2.06
C ASP A 246 -20.81 19.31 0.75
N ILE A 247 -19.54 19.11 0.40
CA ILE A 247 -19.16 18.37 -0.80
C ILE A 247 -19.01 16.89 -0.43
N VAL A 248 -19.75 16.05 -1.13
CA VAL A 248 -19.57 14.60 -1.15
C VAL A 248 -18.89 14.23 -2.47
N ILE A 249 -17.86 13.39 -2.43
CA ILE A 249 -17.20 12.85 -3.62
C ILE A 249 -17.54 11.35 -3.73
N PRO A 250 -18.53 10.96 -4.55
CA PRO A 250 -18.83 9.55 -4.76
C PRO A 250 -17.66 8.79 -5.40
N PRO A 251 -17.61 7.44 -5.29
CA PRO A 251 -16.60 6.63 -5.98
C PRO A 251 -16.64 6.84 -7.50
N GLY A 252 -15.46 7.01 -8.10
CA GLY A 252 -15.27 7.28 -9.53
C GLY A 252 -15.44 8.74 -9.94
N GLU A 253 -15.70 9.66 -8.99
CA GLU A 253 -15.94 11.08 -9.26
C GLU A 253 -14.76 11.94 -8.82
N ILE A 254 -14.70 13.16 -9.36
CA ILE A 254 -13.74 14.20 -8.97
C ILE A 254 -14.48 15.43 -8.43
N SER A 255 -13.86 16.15 -7.50
CA SER A 255 -14.42 17.37 -6.95
C SER A 255 -13.36 18.36 -6.48
N SER A 256 -13.79 19.60 -6.24
CA SER A 256 -12.97 20.66 -5.70
C SER A 256 -13.82 21.69 -4.98
N THR A 257 -13.24 22.39 -4.01
CA THR A 257 -13.86 23.50 -3.33
C THR A 257 -14.05 24.70 -4.27
N VAL A 258 -15.13 25.45 -4.07
CA VAL A 258 -15.47 26.65 -4.86
C VAL A 258 -15.02 27.94 -4.17
N PHE A 259 -14.90 27.93 -2.84
CA PHE A 259 -14.63 29.12 -2.03
C PHE A 259 -13.44 28.98 -1.08
N ASP A 260 -12.77 27.83 -1.13
CA ASP A 260 -11.67 27.51 -0.23
C ASP A 260 -10.47 27.01 -1.04
N TRP A 261 -9.27 27.40 -0.65
CA TRP A 261 -8.02 27.17 -1.38
C TRP A 261 -6.84 27.46 -0.45
N PHE A 262 -5.73 26.79 -0.69
CA PHE A 262 -4.48 27.22 -0.06
C PHE A 262 -4.09 28.59 -0.58
N LEU A 263 -3.48 29.41 0.27
CA LEU A 263 -2.93 30.70 -0.09
C LEU A 263 -1.42 30.66 0.15
N VAL A 264 -0.64 30.87 -0.90
CA VAL A 264 0.82 30.76 -0.84
C VAL A 264 1.43 32.01 -1.45
N THR A 265 2.47 32.55 -0.82
CA THR A 265 3.29 33.64 -1.37
C THR A 265 4.74 33.20 -1.54
N ALA A 266 5.36 33.57 -2.65
CA ALA A 266 6.77 33.33 -2.91
C ALA A 266 7.58 34.53 -2.41
N ASP A 267 8.73 34.27 -1.79
CA ASP A 267 9.69 35.33 -1.45
C ASP A 267 10.09 36.09 -2.72
N ALA A 268 10.12 37.42 -2.67
CA ALA A 268 10.48 38.27 -3.80
C ALA A 268 11.92 38.03 -4.29
N ASP A 269 12.80 37.57 -3.39
CA ASP A 269 14.20 37.25 -3.70
C ASP A 269 14.43 35.75 -3.96
N ALA A 270 13.36 34.94 -4.03
CA ALA A 270 13.47 33.50 -4.28
C ALA A 270 14.09 33.21 -5.67
N THR A 271 14.89 32.15 -5.74
CA THR A 271 15.33 31.59 -7.01
C THR A 271 14.27 30.61 -7.54
N PRO A 272 13.80 30.76 -8.80
CA PRO A 272 12.84 29.84 -9.40
C PRO A 272 13.33 28.39 -9.43
N GLY A 273 12.41 27.45 -9.28
CA GLY A 273 12.66 26.01 -9.34
C GLY A 273 11.60 25.22 -8.57
N ASP A 274 11.72 23.90 -8.59
CA ASP A 274 10.73 23.02 -7.94
C ASP A 274 10.73 23.22 -6.42
N VAL A 275 9.53 23.41 -5.85
CA VAL A 275 9.32 23.56 -4.41
C VAL A 275 8.62 22.30 -3.90
N PRO A 276 9.26 21.50 -3.03
CA PRO A 276 8.63 20.31 -2.49
C PRO A 276 7.52 20.68 -1.50
N CYS A 277 6.33 20.15 -1.75
CA CYS A 277 5.15 20.32 -0.91
C CYS A 277 4.50 18.97 -0.63
N ILE A 278 3.87 18.85 0.54
CA ILE A 278 3.08 17.69 0.93
C ILE A 278 1.65 18.15 1.17
N ILE A 279 0.70 17.54 0.47
CA ILE A 279 -0.73 17.67 0.75
C ILE A 279 -1.17 16.42 1.52
N THR A 280 -1.63 16.61 2.74
CA THR A 280 -2.26 15.56 3.54
C THR A 280 -3.77 15.63 3.33
N ILE A 281 -4.39 14.50 2.99
CA ILE A 281 -5.84 14.32 2.87
C ILE A 281 -6.31 13.56 4.11
N THR A 282 -7.33 14.07 4.79
CA THR A 282 -7.96 13.41 5.95
C THR A 282 -9.47 13.36 5.82
#